data_AF-A0A1Z5KBM8-F1
#
_entry.id   AF-A0A1Z5KBM8-F1
#
_cell.length_a   1.000
_cell.length_b   1.000
_cell.length_c   1.000
_cell.angle_alpha   90.00
_cell.angle_beta   90.00
_cell.angle_gamma   90.00
#
_symmetry.space_group_name_H-M   'P 1'
#
loop_
_entity.id
_entity.type
_entity.pdbx_description
1 polymer ?
#
loop_
_entity_poly.entity_id
_entity_poly.type
_entity_poly.pdbx_seq_one_letter_code
_entity_poly.pdbx_strand_id
1 'polypeptide(L)'
;MNSREPSAAQEPRIEPRTEMTSSDEDDDSKTIECNTEQPYSIAPFNPSSRSAQDHALRLFSLTSDDVLFDLGCGDGRLLLTAASQVEGVRCVGIELDPIFVWRGRTALAKLPHEVQQRVQIRHGNVLLYDNNEPLCEKEDNEQVLHACSDLTIREDATAIYLYLLPKGLARLKADFLDSLVDQRMEHDGTKGRKIRIVSYMFRIHGWDPVAIDDGLHGGVRHYLYEFGSDAPSD
;
A
#
# COMPACT_ATOMS: atom_id res chain seq x y z
N MET A 1 69.03 45.81 -17.76
CA MET A 1 67.55 45.80 -17.70
C MET A 1 67.12 44.49 -17.05
N ASN A 2 66.36 44.58 -15.95
CA ASN A 2 65.30 43.70 -15.42
C ASN A 2 65.17 42.25 -15.98
N SER A 3 64.90 41.17 -15.23
CA SER A 3 64.18 41.00 -13.95
C SER A 3 64.49 39.62 -13.34
N ARG A 4 64.22 39.49 -12.02
CA ARG A 4 64.41 38.31 -11.16
C ARG A 4 63.26 37.28 -11.26
N GLU A 5 63.59 36.01 -11.06
CA GLU A 5 62.67 34.92 -10.68
C GLU A 5 62.42 34.90 -9.16
N PRO A 6 61.27 34.40 -8.66
CA PRO A 6 61.06 34.19 -7.22
C PRO A 6 61.18 32.73 -6.77
N SER A 7 61.63 32.61 -5.51
CA SER A 7 61.97 31.40 -4.73
C SER A 7 60.80 30.89 -3.87
N ALA A 8 60.84 29.58 -3.55
CA ALA A 8 59.93 28.86 -2.66
C ALA A 8 60.26 28.98 -1.15
N ALA A 9 59.29 28.57 -0.31
CA ALA A 9 59.30 28.19 1.13
C ALA A 9 58.27 29.02 1.95
N GLN A 10 57.58 28.58 3.02
CA GLN A 10 57.35 27.36 3.80
C GLN A 10 56.17 27.69 4.75
N GLU A 11 55.34 26.72 5.16
CA GLU A 11 54.17 26.93 6.05
C GLU A 11 54.55 27.14 7.53
N PRO A 12 53.80 27.96 8.31
CA PRO A 12 54.06 28.15 9.73
C PRO A 12 53.25 27.22 10.67
N ARG A 13 53.95 26.79 11.71
CA ARG A 13 53.56 25.97 12.87
C ARG A 13 52.84 26.81 13.94
N ILE A 14 51.76 26.29 14.53
CA ILE A 14 50.97 26.96 15.60
C ILE A 14 51.37 26.39 16.97
N GLU A 15 51.61 27.28 17.95
CA GLU A 15 51.86 26.97 19.37
C GLU A 15 50.64 27.34 20.24
N PRO A 16 50.44 26.71 21.42
CA PRO A 16 49.18 26.78 22.17
C PRO A 16 49.14 27.92 23.20
N ARG A 17 47.93 28.38 23.55
CA ARG A 17 47.70 29.32 24.65
C ARG A 17 46.59 28.86 25.60
N THR A 18 46.85 29.06 26.88
CA THR A 18 46.28 28.52 28.12
C THR A 18 44.85 28.99 28.46
N GLU A 19 44.17 28.14 29.25
CA GLU A 19 42.82 28.23 29.83
C GLU A 19 42.61 29.38 30.85
N MET A 20 41.36 29.85 31.02
CA MET A 20 40.76 30.09 32.35
C MET A 20 39.21 30.20 32.31
N THR A 21 38.57 29.17 32.88
CA THR A 21 37.32 29.07 33.67
C THR A 21 36.22 30.15 33.65
N SER A 22 34.94 29.74 33.51
CA SER A 22 33.93 29.84 34.60
C SER A 22 32.56 29.22 34.23
N SER A 23 32.10 28.32 35.11
CA SER A 23 30.72 28.04 35.57
C SER A 23 29.60 27.68 34.58
N ASP A 24 29.25 26.39 34.60
CA ASP A 24 27.93 25.80 34.90
C ASP A 24 26.66 26.56 34.51
N GLU A 25 25.87 25.98 33.60
CA GLU A 25 24.45 25.68 33.82
C GLU A 25 23.97 24.63 32.79
N ASP A 26 23.17 23.68 33.28
CA ASP A 26 22.73 22.44 32.63
C ASP A 26 21.92 22.67 31.34
N ASP A 27 22.26 21.96 30.26
CA ASP A 27 21.32 21.67 29.17
C ASP A 27 21.51 20.23 28.68
N ASP A 28 20.62 19.37 29.17
CA ASP A 28 20.50 17.94 28.89
C ASP A 28 19.98 17.74 27.45
N SER A 29 20.79 18.13 26.46
CA SER A 29 20.53 17.87 25.06
C SER A 29 20.92 16.42 24.73
N LYS A 30 20.07 15.49 25.19
CA LYS A 30 19.97 14.17 24.57
C LYS A 30 19.82 14.39 23.08
N THR A 31 20.88 14.07 22.34
CA THR A 31 20.86 13.96 20.90
C THR A 31 19.74 12.98 20.58
N ILE A 32 18.60 13.51 20.11
CA ILE A 32 17.55 12.69 19.51
C ILE A 32 18.19 12.17 18.23
N GLU A 33 18.75 10.96 18.30
CA GLU A 33 19.02 10.16 17.13
C GLU A 33 17.67 10.00 16.42
N CYS A 34 17.47 10.83 15.40
CA CYS A 34 16.40 10.65 14.43
C CYS A 34 16.69 9.32 13.75
N ASN A 35 16.06 8.26 14.26
CA ASN A 35 16.06 6.95 13.63
C ASN A 35 15.40 7.14 12.26
N THR A 36 16.23 7.31 11.25
CA THR A 36 15.84 7.42 9.83
C THR A 36 15.44 6.04 9.35
N GLU A 37 14.30 5.54 9.83
CA GLU A 37 13.66 4.40 9.20
C GLU A 37 13.25 4.82 7.78
N GLN A 38 14.03 4.36 6.81
CA GLN A 38 13.71 4.42 5.38
C GLN A 38 12.22 4.07 5.18
N PRO A 39 11.47 4.80 4.33
CA PRO A 39 10.10 4.43 4.01
C PRO A 39 10.11 3.00 3.45
N TYR A 40 9.63 2.06 4.25
CA TYR A 40 9.76 0.63 3.98
C TYR A 40 8.86 0.28 2.79
N SER A 41 9.45 0.20 1.60
CA SER A 41 8.79 -0.39 0.44
C SER A 41 8.51 -1.87 0.74
N ILE A 42 7.23 -2.21 0.83
CA ILE A 42 6.73 -3.57 1.15
C ILE A 42 6.95 -4.57 0.00
N ALA A 43 7.19 -4.08 -1.21
CA ALA A 43 7.64 -4.82 -2.38
C ALA A 43 8.13 -3.85 -3.46
N PRO A 44 9.13 -4.22 -4.28
CA PRO A 44 9.44 -3.48 -5.50
C PRO A 44 8.26 -3.56 -6.48
N PHE A 45 8.13 -2.57 -7.36
CA PHE A 45 7.13 -2.65 -8.43
C PHE A 45 7.45 -3.77 -9.41
N ASN A 46 6.71 -4.87 -9.29
CA ASN A 46 6.66 -5.94 -10.27
C ASN A 46 5.20 -6.17 -10.61
N PRO A 47 4.73 -5.72 -11.78
CA PRO A 47 3.31 -5.75 -12.05
C PRO A 47 2.80 -7.16 -12.32
N SER A 48 1.60 -7.47 -11.82
CA SER A 48 0.89 -8.70 -12.18
C SER A 48 0.71 -8.79 -13.71
N SER A 49 1.06 -9.94 -14.28
CA SER A 49 0.80 -10.23 -15.69
C SER A 49 -0.72 -10.29 -15.95
N ARG A 50 -1.14 -10.19 -17.21
CA ARG A 50 -2.57 -10.31 -17.55
C ARG A 50 -3.15 -11.67 -17.12
N SER A 51 -2.41 -12.74 -17.35
CA SER A 51 -2.78 -14.08 -16.89
C SER A 51 -2.93 -14.13 -15.37
N ALA A 52 -2.00 -13.55 -14.61
CA ALA A 52 -2.11 -13.53 -13.14
C ALA A 52 -3.38 -12.78 -12.69
N GLN A 53 -3.67 -11.62 -13.29
CA GLN A 53 -4.90 -10.86 -13.01
C GLN A 53 -6.16 -11.68 -13.32
N ASP A 54 -6.24 -12.31 -14.50
CA ASP A 54 -7.41 -13.09 -14.90
C ASP A 54 -7.63 -14.29 -13.95
N HIS A 55 -6.57 -14.94 -13.47
CA HIS A 55 -6.65 -16.01 -12.47
C HIS A 55 -7.16 -15.49 -11.12
N ALA A 56 -6.60 -14.39 -10.61
CA ALA A 56 -7.03 -13.78 -9.36
C ALA A 56 -8.50 -13.35 -9.40
N LEU A 57 -8.93 -12.69 -10.47
CA LEU A 57 -10.31 -12.22 -10.62
C LEU A 57 -11.32 -13.38 -10.73
N ARG A 58 -10.94 -14.51 -11.35
CA ARG A 58 -11.76 -15.73 -11.32
C ARG A 58 -11.89 -16.30 -9.91
N LEU A 59 -10.82 -16.34 -9.13
CA LEU A 59 -10.88 -16.80 -7.73
C LEU A 59 -11.79 -15.91 -6.89
N PHE A 60 -11.75 -14.60 -7.10
CA PHE A 60 -12.66 -13.70 -6.39
C PHE A 60 -14.12 -13.93 -6.76
N SER A 61 -14.42 -14.25 -8.03
CA SER A 61 -15.82 -14.34 -8.53
C SER A 61 -16.61 -13.07 -8.17
N LEU A 62 -16.06 -11.91 -8.55
CA LEU A 62 -16.61 -10.60 -8.20
C LEU A 62 -17.99 -10.36 -8.83
N THR A 63 -18.83 -9.63 -8.10
CA THR A 63 -20.17 -9.19 -8.52
C THR A 63 -20.28 -7.66 -8.43
N SER A 64 -21.45 -7.11 -8.79
CA SER A 64 -21.75 -5.68 -8.63
C SER A 64 -21.79 -5.22 -7.17
N ASP A 65 -22.01 -6.14 -6.23
CA ASP A 65 -22.09 -5.83 -4.79
C ASP A 65 -20.71 -5.76 -4.13
N ASP A 66 -19.67 -6.13 -4.87
CA ASP A 66 -18.32 -6.23 -4.33
C ASP A 66 -17.56 -4.91 -4.27
N VAL A 67 -16.72 -4.81 -3.25
CA VAL A 67 -15.72 -3.77 -3.08
C VAL A 67 -14.35 -4.43 -3.02
N LEU A 68 -13.62 -4.30 -4.12
CA LEU A 68 -12.26 -4.82 -4.27
C LEU A 68 -11.24 -3.78 -3.80
N PHE A 69 -10.39 -4.17 -2.86
CA PHE A 69 -9.19 -3.45 -2.49
C PHE A 69 -7.94 -4.12 -3.05
N ASP A 70 -7.01 -3.33 -3.57
CA ASP A 70 -5.66 -3.76 -3.98
C ASP A 70 -4.62 -3.00 -3.15
N LEU A 71 -3.91 -3.72 -2.28
CA LEU A 71 -3.00 -3.12 -1.30
C LEU A 71 -1.55 -3.18 -1.80
N GLY A 72 -1.02 -2.02 -2.20
CA GLY A 72 0.17 -1.92 -3.05
C GLY A 72 -0.19 -2.06 -4.53
N CYS A 73 -1.17 -1.27 -4.99
CA CYS A 73 -1.81 -1.48 -6.29
C CYS A 73 -0.94 -1.12 -7.51
N GLY A 74 0.21 -0.47 -7.30
CA GLY A 74 1.11 -0.05 -8.38
C GLY A 74 0.41 0.85 -9.39
N ASP A 75 0.41 0.45 -10.66
CA ASP A 75 -0.28 1.19 -11.73
C ASP A 75 -1.79 0.88 -11.84
N GLY A 76 -2.36 0.24 -10.81
CA GLY A 76 -3.80 -0.02 -10.69
C GLY A 76 -4.36 -1.06 -11.65
N ARG A 77 -3.51 -1.75 -12.43
CA ARG A 77 -3.94 -2.63 -13.54
C ARG A 77 -4.98 -3.67 -13.16
N LEU A 78 -4.90 -4.26 -11.96
CA LEU A 78 -5.87 -5.25 -11.50
C LEU A 78 -7.24 -4.61 -11.32
N LEU A 79 -7.29 -3.45 -10.65
CA LEU A 79 -8.52 -2.69 -10.41
C LEU A 79 -9.17 -2.24 -11.72
N LEU A 80 -8.36 -1.69 -12.64
CA LEU A 80 -8.84 -1.28 -13.96
C LEU A 80 -9.42 -2.47 -14.73
N THR A 81 -8.76 -3.62 -14.66
CA THR A 81 -9.22 -4.86 -15.29
C THR A 81 -10.52 -5.35 -14.64
N ALA A 82 -10.59 -5.38 -13.31
CA ALA A 82 -11.78 -5.80 -12.56
C ALA A 82 -12.99 -4.93 -12.90
N ALA A 83 -12.85 -3.61 -12.78
CA ALA A 83 -13.93 -2.66 -13.05
C ALA A 83 -14.36 -2.66 -14.53
N SER A 84 -13.46 -2.98 -15.46
CA SER A 84 -13.82 -3.11 -16.88
C SER A 84 -14.55 -4.41 -17.21
N GLN A 85 -14.31 -5.49 -16.44
CA GLN A 85 -14.92 -6.81 -16.68
C GLN A 85 -16.22 -7.03 -15.90
N VAL A 86 -16.35 -6.39 -14.74
CA VAL A 86 -17.49 -6.58 -13.84
C VAL A 86 -18.23 -5.26 -13.70
N GLU A 87 -19.44 -5.22 -14.24
CA GLU A 87 -20.31 -4.05 -14.10
C GLU A 87 -20.71 -3.88 -12.63
N GLY A 88 -20.75 -2.62 -12.16
CA GLY A 88 -21.13 -2.29 -10.79
C GLY A 88 -20.04 -2.46 -9.72
N VAL A 89 -19.05 -3.35 -9.91
CA VAL A 89 -17.98 -3.55 -8.91
C VAL A 89 -17.28 -2.23 -8.58
N ARG A 90 -17.00 -2.00 -7.29
CA ARG A 90 -16.25 -0.83 -6.81
C ARG A 90 -14.83 -1.26 -6.46
N CYS A 91 -13.86 -0.38 -6.71
CA CYS A 91 -12.44 -0.71 -6.67
C CYS A 91 -11.64 0.40 -6.01
N VAL A 92 -10.81 0.06 -5.02
CA VAL A 92 -9.94 1.01 -4.34
C VAL A 92 -8.51 0.48 -4.28
N GLY A 93 -7.56 1.27 -4.77
CA GLY A 93 -6.14 0.96 -4.71
C GLY A 93 -5.43 1.85 -3.72
N ILE A 94 -4.58 1.27 -2.88
CA ILE A 94 -3.67 2.01 -2.01
C ILE A 94 -2.24 1.80 -2.54
N GLU A 95 -1.56 2.89 -2.86
CA GLU A 95 -0.18 2.86 -3.38
C GLU A 95 0.68 3.91 -2.67
N LEU A 96 1.89 3.52 -2.28
CA LEU A 96 2.82 4.37 -1.53
C LEU A 96 3.68 5.25 -2.44
N ASP A 97 4.03 4.77 -3.61
CA ASP A 97 4.89 5.51 -4.54
C ASP A 97 4.04 6.45 -5.40
N PRO A 98 4.24 7.78 -5.29
CA PRO A 98 3.47 8.77 -6.04
C PRO A 98 3.61 8.63 -7.56
N ILE A 99 4.72 8.06 -8.05
CA ILE A 99 4.90 7.79 -9.49
C ILE A 99 3.89 6.74 -9.96
N PHE A 100 3.68 5.68 -9.18
CA PHE A 100 2.72 4.63 -9.52
C PHE A 100 1.27 5.08 -9.31
N VAL A 101 1.00 5.89 -8.29
CA VAL A 101 -0.29 6.59 -8.14
C VAL A 101 -0.60 7.41 -9.39
N TRP A 102 0.34 8.25 -9.85
CA TRP A 102 0.16 9.07 -11.04
C TRP A 102 -0.07 8.22 -12.30
N ARG A 103 0.70 7.13 -12.48
CA ARG A 103 0.52 6.20 -13.60
C ARG A 103 -0.86 5.55 -13.59
N GLY A 104 -1.31 5.09 -12.43
CA GLY A 104 -2.62 4.48 -12.25
C GLY A 104 -3.75 5.46 -12.54
N ARG A 105 -3.71 6.67 -11.96
CA ARG A 105 -4.71 7.73 -12.24
C ARG A 105 -4.72 8.13 -13.72
N THR A 106 -3.55 8.22 -14.35
CA THR A 106 -3.44 8.50 -15.80
C THR A 106 -4.01 7.37 -16.66
N ALA A 107 -3.85 6.11 -16.24
CA ALA A 107 -4.46 4.97 -16.92
C ALA A 107 -5.98 4.95 -16.75
N LEU A 108 -6.47 5.24 -15.54
CA LEU A 108 -7.90 5.34 -15.23
C LEU A 108 -8.59 6.42 -16.08
N ALA A 109 -7.99 7.60 -16.20
CA ALA A 109 -8.54 8.72 -16.98
C ALA A 109 -8.74 8.42 -18.48
N LYS A 110 -8.14 7.34 -19.00
CA LYS A 110 -8.29 6.89 -20.40
C LYS A 110 -9.44 5.90 -20.60
N LEU A 111 -10.08 5.43 -19.53
CA LEU A 111 -11.17 4.45 -19.59
C LEU A 111 -12.54 5.14 -19.76
N PRO A 112 -13.60 4.40 -20.09
CA PRO A 112 -14.96 4.94 -20.10
C PRO A 112 -15.38 5.52 -18.75
N HIS A 113 -16.24 6.54 -18.77
CA HIS A 113 -16.63 7.30 -17.57
C HIS A 113 -17.28 6.41 -16.51
N GLU A 114 -18.08 5.42 -16.92
CA GLU A 114 -18.71 4.43 -16.04
C GLU A 114 -17.71 3.54 -15.29
N VAL A 115 -16.49 3.37 -15.82
CA VAL A 115 -15.40 2.70 -15.11
C VAL A 115 -14.70 3.68 -14.19
N GLN A 116 -14.45 4.91 -14.65
CA GLN A 116 -13.80 5.96 -13.86
C GLN A 116 -14.51 6.25 -12.53
N GLN A 117 -15.84 6.24 -12.53
CA GLN A 117 -16.63 6.51 -11.33
C GLN A 117 -16.55 5.42 -10.25
N ARG A 118 -16.09 4.21 -10.62
CA ARG A 118 -16.06 3.02 -9.74
C ARG A 118 -14.66 2.62 -9.30
N VAL A 119 -13.63 3.36 -9.70
CA VAL A 119 -12.25 3.09 -9.30
C VAL A 119 -11.68 4.34 -8.62
N GLN A 120 -11.00 4.14 -7.49
CA GLN A 120 -10.19 5.18 -6.85
C GLN A 120 -8.78 4.67 -6.57
N ILE A 121 -7.77 5.48 -6.85
CA ILE A 121 -6.38 5.20 -6.51
C ILE A 121 -5.93 6.26 -5.51
N ARG A 122 -5.62 5.81 -4.30
CA ARG A 122 -5.24 6.64 -3.16
C ARG A 122 -3.74 6.52 -2.92
N HIS A 123 -3.08 7.66 -2.74
CA HIS A 123 -1.72 7.71 -2.25
C HIS A 123 -1.72 7.44 -0.74
N GLY A 124 -1.00 6.43 -0.28
CA GLY A 124 -1.00 6.07 1.13
C GLY A 124 -0.11 4.88 1.47
N ASN A 125 0.28 4.80 2.74
CA ASN A 125 1.02 3.66 3.26
C ASN A 125 0.07 2.63 3.86
N VAL A 126 -0.05 1.47 3.21
CA VAL A 126 -0.91 0.38 3.71
C VAL A 126 -0.54 -0.08 5.13
N LEU A 127 0.74 0.00 5.52
CA LEU A 127 1.18 -0.45 6.85
C LEU A 127 0.85 0.54 7.97
N LEU A 128 0.52 1.79 7.62
CA LEU A 128 0.10 2.82 8.56
C LEU A 128 -1.40 3.10 8.46
N TYR A 129 -2.14 2.23 7.75
CA TYR A 129 -3.56 2.39 7.55
C TYR A 129 -4.30 1.94 8.81
N ASP A 130 -4.27 2.79 9.85
CA ASP A 130 -5.20 2.69 10.96
C ASP A 130 -6.55 3.27 10.52
N ASN A 131 -7.61 2.58 10.91
CA ASN A 131 -8.94 2.78 10.35
C ASN A 131 -9.65 3.88 11.12
N ASN A 132 -10.15 4.87 10.39
CA ASN A 132 -11.49 5.47 10.56
C ASN A 132 -11.70 6.67 9.63
N GLU A 133 -10.68 7.12 8.90
CA GLU A 133 -10.79 8.31 8.05
C GLU A 133 -10.34 8.01 6.62
N PRO A 134 -11.06 8.51 5.60
CA PRO A 134 -10.60 8.40 4.22
C PRO A 134 -9.32 9.21 4.03
N LEU A 135 -8.26 8.57 3.52
CA LEU A 135 -7.07 9.26 3.03
C LEU A 135 -7.44 10.05 1.78
N CYS A 136 -7.78 11.32 1.96
CA CYS A 136 -7.88 12.27 0.87
C CYS A 136 -6.67 13.19 0.94
N GLU A 137 -5.74 13.06 -0.02
CA GLU A 137 -5.06 14.26 -0.50
C GLU A 137 -6.16 15.13 -1.10
N LYS A 138 -6.35 16.33 -0.57
CA LYS A 138 -7.26 17.31 -1.16
C LYS A 138 -6.80 17.57 -2.59
N GLU A 139 -7.34 16.83 -3.55
CA GLU A 139 -7.22 17.20 -4.95
C GLU A 139 -8.11 18.44 -5.12
N ASP A 140 -7.51 19.55 -5.56
CA ASP A 140 -8.14 20.86 -5.78
C ASP A 140 -9.25 20.87 -6.85
N ASN A 141 -9.82 19.72 -7.20
CA ASN A 141 -10.95 19.59 -8.13
C ASN A 141 -12.22 19.19 -7.36
N GLU A 142 -12.88 20.22 -6.84
CA GLU A 142 -14.03 20.22 -5.93
C GLU A 142 -15.34 19.61 -6.50
N GLN A 143 -15.34 18.76 -7.54
CA GLN A 143 -16.60 18.42 -8.26
C GLN A 143 -16.83 16.96 -8.68
N VAL A 144 -16.02 15.98 -8.25
CA VAL A 144 -16.37 14.57 -8.47
C VAL A 144 -16.43 13.82 -7.15
N LEU A 145 -17.64 13.68 -6.61
CA LEU A 145 -17.93 12.65 -5.61
C LEU A 145 -17.71 11.29 -6.29
N HIS A 146 -16.53 10.69 -6.12
CA HIS A 146 -16.30 9.33 -6.59
C HIS A 146 -17.09 8.37 -5.71
N ALA A 147 -17.77 7.38 -6.29
CA ALA A 147 -18.57 6.39 -5.56
C ALA A 147 -17.75 5.55 -4.57
N CYS A 148 -16.42 5.69 -4.62
CA CYS A 148 -15.47 4.99 -3.78
C CYS A 148 -14.84 5.88 -2.69
N SER A 149 -15.14 7.19 -2.63
CA SER A 149 -14.41 8.16 -1.79
C SER A 149 -14.44 7.81 -0.30
N ASP A 150 -15.60 7.38 0.19
CA ASP A 150 -15.85 7.12 1.61
C ASP A 150 -15.60 5.65 2.00
N LEU A 151 -15.22 4.80 1.04
CA LEU A 151 -15.04 3.38 1.31
C LEU A 151 -13.80 3.13 2.16
N THR A 152 -13.94 2.26 3.15
CA THR A 152 -12.85 1.84 4.03
C THR A 152 -12.61 0.34 3.90
N ILE A 153 -11.36 -0.09 4.12
CA ILE A 153 -11.04 -1.53 4.09
C ILE A 153 -11.82 -2.26 5.18
N ARG A 154 -11.93 -1.65 6.38
CA ARG A 154 -12.54 -2.28 7.54
C ARG A 154 -14.03 -2.54 7.40
N GLU A 155 -14.78 -1.56 6.90
CA GLU A 155 -16.25 -1.66 6.82
C GLU A 155 -16.73 -2.19 5.47
N ASP A 156 -16.07 -1.80 4.36
CA ASP A 156 -16.63 -2.00 3.03
C ASP A 156 -16.01 -3.15 2.25
N ALA A 157 -14.74 -3.50 2.51
CA ALA A 157 -14.05 -4.51 1.70
C ALA A 157 -14.78 -5.86 1.75
N THR A 158 -15.02 -6.44 0.57
CA THR A 158 -15.50 -7.80 0.38
C THR A 158 -14.48 -8.67 -0.39
N ALA A 159 -13.50 -8.03 -1.03
CA ALA A 159 -12.38 -8.65 -1.70
C ALA A 159 -11.09 -7.84 -1.47
N ILE A 160 -9.98 -8.53 -1.12
CA ILE A 160 -8.65 -7.92 -0.98
C ILE A 160 -7.63 -8.70 -1.81
N TYR A 161 -6.92 -8.03 -2.69
CA TYR A 161 -5.78 -8.58 -3.42
C TYR A 161 -4.45 -8.14 -2.81
N LEU A 162 -3.51 -9.09 -2.70
CA LEU A 162 -2.20 -8.89 -2.11
C LEU A 162 -1.10 -9.46 -3.01
N TYR A 163 -0.21 -8.60 -3.50
CA TYR A 163 1.02 -9.03 -4.14
C TYR A 163 2.24 -8.36 -3.49
N LEU A 164 2.63 -8.88 -2.33
CA LEU A 164 3.66 -8.31 -1.47
C LEU A 164 4.76 -9.32 -1.16
N LEU A 165 5.94 -8.83 -0.76
CA LEU A 165 7.02 -9.71 -0.28
C LEU A 165 6.66 -10.31 1.09
N PRO A 166 7.23 -11.49 1.45
CA PRO A 166 6.88 -12.19 2.69
C PRO A 166 6.96 -11.33 3.96
N LYS A 167 7.97 -10.46 4.08
CA LYS A 167 8.11 -9.55 5.23
C LYS A 167 6.99 -8.51 5.30
N GLY A 168 6.63 -7.91 4.16
CA GLY A 168 5.53 -6.96 4.07
C GLY A 168 4.19 -7.61 4.38
N LEU A 169 3.96 -8.81 3.84
CA LEU A 169 2.76 -9.59 4.10
C LEU A 169 2.62 -9.99 5.58
N ALA A 170 3.71 -10.44 6.22
CA ALA A 170 3.70 -10.80 7.64
C ALA A 170 3.38 -9.61 8.54
N ARG A 171 3.93 -8.42 8.22
CA ARG A 171 3.65 -7.21 8.96
C ARG A 171 2.23 -6.71 8.75
N LEU A 172 1.78 -6.62 7.49
CA LEU A 172 0.39 -6.24 7.17
C LEU A 172 -0.62 -7.19 7.84
N LYS A 173 -0.29 -8.48 7.92
CA LYS A 173 -1.10 -9.46 8.65
C LYS A 173 -1.19 -9.13 10.14
N ALA A 174 -0.04 -9.02 10.80
CA ALA A 174 0.04 -8.81 12.25
C ALA A 174 -0.54 -7.46 12.69
N ASP A 175 -0.28 -6.41 11.92
CA ASP A 175 -0.66 -5.04 12.27
C ASP A 175 -2.14 -4.75 11.93
N PHE A 176 -2.73 -5.48 10.97
CA PHE A 176 -4.03 -5.12 10.41
C PHE A 176 -4.94 -6.31 10.07
N LEU A 177 -4.52 -7.22 9.18
CA LEU A 177 -5.45 -8.21 8.60
C LEU A 177 -6.03 -9.18 9.63
N ASP A 178 -5.28 -9.54 10.68
CA ASP A 178 -5.82 -10.40 11.75
C ASP A 178 -6.98 -9.72 12.46
N SER A 179 -6.83 -8.46 12.87
CA SER A 179 -7.91 -7.70 13.50
C SER A 179 -9.13 -7.50 12.58
N LEU A 180 -8.90 -7.38 11.26
CA LEU A 180 -9.97 -7.28 10.28
C LEU A 180 -10.74 -8.60 10.20
N VAL A 181 -10.02 -9.72 10.09
CA VAL A 181 -10.61 -11.05 10.02
C VAL A 181 -11.36 -11.39 11.31
N ASP A 182 -10.77 -11.11 12.48
CA ASP A 182 -11.43 -11.31 13.77
C ASP A 182 -12.78 -10.56 13.81
N GLN A 183 -12.82 -9.29 13.40
CA GLN A 183 -14.07 -8.52 13.28
C GLN A 183 -15.09 -9.16 12.32
N ARG A 184 -14.64 -9.76 11.20
CA ARG A 184 -15.55 -10.42 10.24
C ARG A 184 -16.06 -11.77 10.76
N MET A 185 -15.32 -12.44 11.64
CA MET A 185 -15.69 -13.71 12.25
C MET A 185 -16.52 -13.54 13.53
N GLU A 186 -16.34 -12.43 14.23
CA GLU A 186 -17.02 -12.08 15.47
C GLU A 186 -18.35 -11.37 15.15
N HIS A 187 -19.43 -12.09 14.82
CA HIS A 187 -20.82 -11.65 15.05
C HIS A 187 -21.91 -12.66 14.65
N ASP A 188 -22.95 -12.71 15.47
CA ASP A 188 -24.21 -13.47 15.37
C ASP A 188 -25.12 -12.90 14.25
N GLY A 189 -24.67 -13.01 12.99
CA GLY A 189 -25.51 -12.90 11.79
C GLY A 189 -25.95 -11.51 11.32
N THR A 190 -25.53 -10.40 11.94
CA THR A 190 -26.13 -9.07 11.66
C THR A 190 -25.19 -7.96 11.19
N LYS A 191 -23.85 -8.14 11.16
CA LYS A 191 -22.93 -7.03 10.78
C LYS A 191 -21.68 -7.37 9.95
N GLY A 192 -21.14 -8.58 10.01
CA GLY A 192 -19.91 -8.91 9.28
C GLY A 192 -20.18 -9.33 7.84
N ARG A 193 -19.78 -8.52 6.84
CA ARG A 193 -19.77 -8.96 5.44
C ARG A 193 -18.68 -10.01 5.21
N LYS A 194 -19.00 -11.08 4.47
CA LYS A 194 -18.01 -12.03 3.95
C LYS A 194 -16.87 -11.30 3.25
N ILE A 195 -15.63 -11.74 3.50
CA ILE A 195 -14.43 -11.21 2.85
C ILE A 195 -13.62 -12.33 2.22
N ARG A 196 -13.23 -12.12 0.96
CA ARG A 196 -12.29 -12.97 0.22
C ARG A 196 -10.94 -12.26 0.13
N ILE A 197 -9.85 -12.97 0.43
CA ILE A 197 -8.50 -12.42 0.31
C ILE A 197 -7.71 -13.32 -0.63
N VAL A 198 -7.12 -12.74 -1.67
CA VAL A 198 -6.23 -13.46 -2.59
C VAL A 198 -4.81 -12.92 -2.43
N SER A 199 -3.87 -13.80 -2.08
CA SER A 199 -2.44 -13.48 -2.16
C SER A 199 -1.78 -14.15 -3.37
N TYR A 200 -0.90 -13.41 -4.04
CA TYR A 200 -0.17 -13.87 -5.22
C TYR A 200 1.30 -14.18 -4.88
N MET A 201 1.81 -15.29 -5.44
CA MET A 201 3.14 -15.89 -5.22
C MET A 201 3.42 -16.43 -3.82
N PHE A 202 3.04 -15.69 -2.78
CA PHE A 202 3.34 -16.04 -1.39
C PHE A 202 2.07 -16.30 -0.59
N ARG A 203 2.06 -17.39 0.19
CA ARG A 203 0.99 -17.67 1.14
C ARG A 203 1.07 -16.73 2.34
N ILE A 204 -0.09 -16.44 2.93
CA ILE A 204 -0.21 -15.85 4.25
C ILE A 204 0.02 -16.98 5.28
N HIS A 205 1.01 -16.82 6.15
CA HIS A 205 1.33 -17.82 7.18
C HIS A 205 0.36 -17.70 8.35
N GLY A 206 -0.02 -18.84 8.94
CA GLY A 206 -1.03 -18.90 10.01
C GLY A 206 -2.48 -18.92 9.53
N TRP A 207 -2.72 -18.79 8.23
CA TRP A 207 -4.02 -19.00 7.60
C TRP A 207 -3.97 -20.20 6.64
N ASP A 208 -5.09 -20.92 6.57
CA ASP A 208 -5.29 -22.02 5.63
C ASP A 208 -6.12 -21.53 4.43
N PRO A 209 -5.58 -21.62 3.20
CA PRO A 209 -6.32 -21.21 2.01
C PRO A 209 -7.44 -22.20 1.72
N VAL A 210 -8.61 -21.68 1.35
CA VAL A 210 -9.75 -22.49 0.89
C VAL A 210 -9.55 -22.99 -0.55
N ALA A 211 -8.74 -22.29 -1.34
CA ALA A 211 -8.32 -22.72 -2.66
C ALA A 211 -6.89 -22.27 -2.99
N ILE A 212 -6.20 -23.07 -3.79
CA ILE A 212 -4.88 -22.75 -4.33
C ILE A 212 -4.96 -22.92 -5.85
N ASP A 213 -4.71 -21.85 -6.59
CA ASP A 213 -4.63 -21.87 -8.05
C ASP A 213 -3.16 -21.93 -8.46
N ASP A 214 -2.76 -23.05 -9.07
CA ASP A 214 -1.43 -23.33 -9.60
C ASP A 214 -1.38 -23.33 -11.13
N GLY A 215 -2.41 -22.77 -11.79
CA GLY A 215 -2.53 -22.73 -13.25
C GLY A 215 -1.59 -21.74 -13.94
N LEU A 216 -0.71 -21.06 -13.20
CA LEU A 216 0.30 -20.16 -13.77
C LEU A 216 1.62 -20.90 -14.03
N HIS A 217 2.30 -20.49 -15.11
CA HIS A 217 3.61 -21.02 -15.46
C HIS A 217 4.65 -20.71 -14.38
N GLY A 218 5.63 -21.60 -14.21
CA GLY A 218 6.75 -21.39 -13.28
C GLY A 218 6.43 -21.70 -11.82
N GLY A 219 5.33 -22.39 -11.54
CA GLY A 219 4.96 -22.80 -10.18
C GLY A 219 4.47 -21.64 -9.31
N VAL A 220 4.15 -20.51 -9.93
CA VAL A 220 3.56 -19.35 -9.26
C VAL A 220 2.10 -19.64 -8.93
N ARG A 221 1.64 -19.21 -7.75
CA ARG A 221 0.31 -19.57 -7.23
C ARG A 221 -0.47 -18.37 -6.75
N HIS A 222 -1.79 -18.51 -6.78
CA HIS A 222 -2.69 -17.69 -5.97
C HIS A 222 -3.23 -18.52 -4.81
N TYR A 223 -3.42 -17.88 -3.66
CA TYR A 223 -4.00 -18.47 -2.47
C TYR A 223 -5.25 -17.69 -2.11
N LEU A 224 -6.40 -18.34 -2.13
CA LEU A 224 -7.68 -17.76 -1.75
C LEU A 224 -7.98 -18.10 -0.28
N TYR A 225 -8.35 -17.10 0.48
CA TYR A 225 -8.82 -17.20 1.87
C TYR A 225 -10.22 -16.60 1.96
N GLU A 226 -11.07 -17.18 2.80
CA GLU A 226 -12.44 -16.69 3.02
C GLU A 226 -12.74 -16.60 4.52
N PHE A 227 -13.35 -15.48 4.93
CA PHE A 227 -13.75 -15.22 6.31
C PHE A 227 -15.12 -14.56 6.37
N GLY A 228 -15.85 -14.78 7.46
CA GLY A 228 -17.21 -14.30 7.67
C GLY A 228 -18.28 -15.18 7.01
N SER A 229 -19.54 -14.77 7.15
CA SER A 229 -20.69 -15.40 6.51
C SER A 229 -21.35 -14.43 5.53
N ASP A 230 -22.08 -14.96 4.55
CA ASP A 230 -22.93 -14.11 3.71
C ASP A 230 -23.97 -13.45 4.62
N ALA A 231 -24.17 -12.14 4.47
CA ALA A 231 -25.27 -11.47 5.15
C ALA A 231 -26.57 -12.21 4.80
N PRO A 232 -27.49 -12.41 5.75
CA PRO A 232 -28.78 -13.01 5.42
C PRO A 232 -29.40 -12.21 4.27
N SER A 233 -29.84 -12.93 3.25
CA SER A 233 -30.60 -12.33 2.16
C SER A 233 -31.88 -11.77 2.77
N ASP A 234 -32.03 -10.45 2.77
CA ASP A 234 -33.30 -9.78 3.09
C ASP A 234 -34.41 -10.19 2.10
#